data_AF-A0A1C7ZA37-F1
#
_entry.id   AF-A0A1C7ZA37-F1
#
_cell.length_a   1.000
_cell.length_b   1.000
_cell.length_c   1.000
_cell.angle_alpha   90.00
_cell.angle_beta   90.00
_cell.angle_gamma   90.00
#
_symmetry.space_group_name_H-M   'P 1'
#
loop_
_entity.id
_entity.type
_entity.pdbx_description
1 polymer ?
#
loop_
_entity_poly.entity_id
_entity_poly.type
_entity_poly.pdbx_seq_one_letter_code
_entity_poly.pdbx_strand_id
1 'polypeptide(L)'
;MPTLSEESRQIVASLAHRVGPNADIETIAQAVVSILQDMDVALTPVIGQQGAAALLRRSLHLCVTTHPSLAASYGSLQASPILTAIAAVLVEQSKTNGLFFGKVLLTTYYGLLTTLIGPSLTARLLCNVWEPSLSDTPSQEKSP
;
A
#
# COMPACT_ATOMS: atom_id res chain seq x y z
N MET A 1 4.07 2.36 -22.73
CA MET A 1 3.98 1.45 -21.57
C MET A 1 4.81 2.08 -20.46
N PRO A 2 4.24 2.43 -19.30
CA PRO A 2 5.02 2.94 -18.18
C PRO A 2 6.03 1.88 -17.72
N THR A 3 7.20 2.34 -17.27
CA THR A 3 8.26 1.46 -16.73
C THR A 3 8.02 1.26 -15.23
N LEU A 4 8.63 0.22 -14.64
CA LEU A 4 8.57 -0.03 -13.19
C LEU A 4 8.95 1.22 -12.36
N SER A 5 9.81 2.10 -12.91
CA SER A 5 10.20 3.35 -12.27
C SER A 5 9.14 4.45 -12.30
N GLU A 6 8.22 4.46 -13.28
CA GLU A 6 7.09 5.39 -13.32
C GLU A 6 6.03 4.99 -12.31
N GLU A 7 5.68 3.71 -12.30
CA GLU A 7 4.70 3.14 -11.38
C GLU A 7 5.15 3.26 -9.92
N SER A 8 6.45 3.03 -9.66
CA SER A 8 7.03 3.27 -8.33
C SER A 8 6.90 4.73 -7.90
N ARG A 9 7.07 5.69 -8.83
CA ARG A 9 6.85 7.12 -8.53
C ARG A 9 5.39 7.42 -8.23
N GLN A 10 4.45 6.84 -8.98
CA GLN A 10 3.02 7.01 -8.73
C GLN A 10 2.60 6.46 -7.36
N ILE A 11 3.10 5.28 -6.98
CA ILE A 11 2.88 4.69 -5.64
C ILE A 11 3.38 5.63 -4.54
N VAL A 12 4.60 6.14 -4.69
CA VAL A 12 5.20 7.07 -3.72
C VAL A 12 4.43 8.38 -3.64
N ALA A 13 3.97 8.91 -4.78
CA ALA A 13 3.17 10.12 -4.84
C ALA A 13 1.80 9.94 -4.19
N SER A 14 1.12 8.82 -4.47
CA SER A 14 -0.19 8.51 -3.88
C SER A 14 -0.09 8.34 -2.36
N LEU A 15 0.92 7.63 -1.87
CA LEU A 15 1.19 7.52 -0.44
C LEU A 15 1.48 8.90 0.17
N ALA A 16 2.35 9.71 -0.43
CA ALA A 16 2.67 11.03 0.08
C ALA A 16 1.45 11.96 0.14
N HIS A 17 0.56 11.86 -0.86
CA HIS A 17 -0.68 12.62 -0.91
C HIS A 17 -1.63 12.23 0.22
N ARG A 18 -1.86 10.92 0.46
CA ARG A 18 -2.72 10.42 1.54
C ARG A 18 -2.17 10.73 2.94
N VAL A 19 -0.84 10.79 3.06
CA VAL A 19 -0.16 11.09 4.32
C VAL A 19 -0.23 12.60 4.62
N GLY A 20 0.04 13.46 3.63
CA GLY A 20 0.09 14.91 3.82
C GLY A 20 1.38 15.39 4.52
N PRO A 21 1.61 16.73 4.59
CA PRO A 21 2.91 17.30 4.98
C PRO A 21 3.26 17.16 6.47
N ASN A 22 2.27 16.98 7.36
CA ASN A 22 2.46 16.99 8.82
C ASN A 22 2.03 15.69 9.50
N ALA A 23 2.00 14.58 8.76
CA ALA A 23 1.52 13.31 9.27
C ALA A 23 2.30 12.79 10.48
N ASP A 24 1.55 12.23 11.42
CA ASP A 24 2.07 11.35 12.45
C ASP A 24 2.17 9.90 11.94
N ILE A 25 2.70 9.01 12.80
CA ILE A 25 2.85 7.60 12.44
C ILE A 25 1.51 6.89 12.26
N GLU A 26 0.46 7.32 12.97
CA GLU A 26 -0.89 6.76 12.85
C GLU A 26 -1.48 7.07 11.47
N THR A 27 -1.35 8.31 11.01
CA THR A 27 -1.77 8.73 9.66
C THR A 27 -1.01 7.96 8.58
N ILE A 28 0.31 7.75 8.77
CA ILE A 28 1.12 6.93 7.87
C ILE A 28 0.63 5.48 7.83
N ALA A 29 0.39 4.87 9.00
CA ALA A 29 -0.10 3.50 9.11
C ALA A 29 -1.46 3.35 8.42
N GLN A 30 -2.37 4.29 8.67
CA GLN A 30 -3.70 4.31 8.06
C GLN A 30 -3.63 4.48 6.55
N ALA A 31 -2.77 5.36 6.04
CA ALA A 31 -2.59 5.56 4.60
C ALA A 31 -2.08 4.29 3.90
N VAL A 32 -1.08 3.61 4.49
CA VAL A 32 -0.56 2.35 3.95
C VAL A 32 -1.65 1.27 3.94
N VAL A 33 -2.37 1.10 5.06
CA VAL A 33 -3.45 0.10 5.18
C VAL A 33 -4.58 0.39 4.20
N SER A 34 -4.98 1.65 4.06
CA SER A 34 -6.02 2.07 3.11
C SER A 34 -5.62 1.73 1.66
N ILE A 35 -4.39 2.01 1.24
CA ILE A 35 -3.92 1.62 -0.10
C ILE A 35 -3.97 0.10 -0.26
N LEU A 36 -3.49 -0.66 0.73
CA LEU A 36 -3.50 -2.12 0.67
C LEU A 36 -4.92 -2.70 0.61
N GLN A 37 -5.89 -2.08 1.28
CA GLN A 37 -7.31 -2.44 1.19
C GLN A 37 -7.86 -2.17 -0.21
N ASP A 38 -7.59 -1.00 -0.78
CA ASP A 38 -8.03 -0.67 -2.13
C ASP A 38 -7.44 -1.65 -3.17
N MET A 39 -6.17 -2.02 -3.02
CA MET A 39 -5.54 -3.07 -3.83
C MET A 39 -6.22 -4.43 -3.63
N ASP A 40 -6.52 -4.85 -2.39
CA ASP A 40 -7.18 -6.13 -2.09
C ASP A 40 -8.57 -6.20 -2.74
N VAL A 41 -9.35 -5.12 -2.67
CA VAL A 41 -10.66 -5.00 -3.32
C VAL A 41 -10.54 -5.11 -4.84
N ALA A 42 -9.57 -4.43 -5.46
CA ALA A 42 -9.36 -4.48 -6.90
C ALA A 42 -8.89 -5.85 -7.39
N LEU A 43 -8.13 -6.58 -6.57
CA LEU A 43 -7.48 -7.84 -6.96
C LEU A 43 -8.33 -9.08 -6.65
N THR A 44 -9.15 -9.04 -5.60
CA THR A 44 -10.00 -10.18 -5.19
C THR A 44 -10.86 -10.75 -6.33
N PRO A 45 -11.48 -9.96 -7.22
CA PRO A 45 -12.25 -10.49 -8.35
C PRO A 45 -11.41 -11.24 -9.40
N VAL A 46 -10.09 -11.03 -9.45
CA VAL A 46 -9.20 -11.57 -10.48
C VAL A 46 -8.42 -12.78 -9.97
N ILE A 47 -7.88 -12.69 -8.76
CA ILE A 47 -7.00 -13.73 -8.18
C ILE A 47 -7.60 -14.40 -6.93
N GLY A 48 -8.81 -14.01 -6.54
CA GLY A 48 -9.48 -14.49 -5.33
C GLY A 48 -8.89 -13.89 -4.04
N GLN A 49 -9.69 -13.90 -2.97
CA GLN A 49 -9.31 -13.37 -1.65
C GLN A 49 -8.06 -14.08 -1.09
N GLN A 50 -7.99 -15.40 -1.24
CA GLN A 50 -6.82 -16.17 -0.77
C GLN A 50 -5.57 -15.84 -1.59
N GLY A 51 -5.71 -15.60 -2.90
CA GLY A 51 -4.61 -15.20 -3.76
C GLY A 51 -4.06 -13.82 -3.41
N ALA A 52 -4.94 -12.83 -3.23
CA ALA A 52 -4.56 -11.48 -2.80
C ALA A 52 -3.87 -11.50 -1.43
N ALA A 53 -4.42 -12.23 -0.45
CA ALA A 53 -3.82 -12.37 0.87
C ALA A 53 -2.47 -13.12 0.84
N ALA A 54 -2.32 -14.14 -0.02
CA ALA A 54 -1.05 -14.85 -0.19
C ALA A 54 0.02 -13.95 -0.83
N LEU A 55 -0.37 -13.12 -1.80
CA LEU A 55 0.54 -12.21 -2.48
C LEU A 55 1.01 -11.07 -1.57
N LEU A 56 0.13 -10.54 -0.70
CA LEU A 56 0.53 -9.58 0.33
C LEU A 56 1.51 -10.20 1.34
N ARG A 57 1.26 -11.44 1.81
CA ARG A 57 2.21 -12.16 2.68
C ARG A 57 3.57 -12.35 2.01
N ARG A 58 3.58 -12.73 0.74
CA ARG A 58 4.81 -12.88 -0.05
C ARG A 58 5.57 -11.56 -0.18
N SER A 59 4.85 -10.46 -0.39
CA SER A 59 5.41 -9.10 -0.48
C SER A 59 6.08 -8.70 0.83
N LEU A 60 5.41 -8.92 1.97
CA LEU A 60 5.98 -8.67 3.30
C LEU A 60 7.26 -9.47 3.55
N HIS A 61 7.22 -10.77 3.25
CA HIS A 61 8.39 -11.64 3.37
C HIS A 61 9.57 -11.11 2.54
N LEU A 62 9.32 -10.65 1.31
CA LEU A 62 10.37 -10.03 0.48
C LEU A 62 10.91 -8.74 1.10
N CYS A 63 10.04 -7.86 1.60
CA CYS A 63 10.47 -6.61 2.23
C CYS A 63 11.41 -6.88 3.41
N VAL A 64 11.00 -7.78 4.31
CA VAL A 64 11.78 -8.16 5.50
C VAL A 64 13.11 -8.81 5.12
N THR A 65 13.12 -9.70 4.13
CA THR A 65 14.35 -10.41 3.72
C THR A 65 15.33 -9.51 2.95
N THR A 66 14.85 -8.49 2.25
CA THR A 66 15.70 -7.56 1.48
C THR A 66 16.18 -6.36 2.29
N HIS A 67 15.53 -6.06 3.41
CA HIS A 67 15.85 -4.90 4.26
C HIS A 67 16.06 -5.35 5.71
N PRO A 68 17.31 -5.63 6.11
CA PRO A 68 17.62 -6.10 7.47
C PRO A 68 17.12 -5.16 8.58
N SER A 69 17.08 -3.85 8.32
CA SER A 69 16.54 -2.85 9.25
C SER A 69 15.03 -3.01 9.53
N LEU A 70 14.29 -3.65 8.62
CA LEU A 70 12.87 -3.95 8.77
C LEU A 70 12.64 -5.34 9.39
N ALA A 71 13.62 -6.24 9.31
CA ALA A 71 13.43 -7.62 9.75
C ALA A 71 13.14 -7.77 11.25
N ALA A 72 13.82 -6.98 12.09
CA ALA A 72 13.63 -7.02 13.54
C ALA A 72 12.23 -6.54 13.96
N SER A 73 11.70 -5.51 13.29
CA SER A 73 10.42 -4.90 13.62
C SER A 73 9.23 -5.66 13.03
N TYR A 74 9.39 -6.27 11.85
CA TYR A 74 8.27 -6.78 11.03
C TYR A 74 8.28 -8.31 10.83
N GLY A 75 9.25 -9.03 11.39
CA GLY A 75 9.37 -10.49 11.25
C GLY A 75 8.22 -11.31 11.85
N SER A 76 7.44 -10.71 12.76
CA SER A 76 6.29 -11.33 13.43
C SER A 76 4.96 -11.18 12.67
N LEU A 77 4.94 -10.53 11.51
CA LEU A 77 3.75 -10.33 10.66
C LEU A 77 3.30 -11.63 9.98
N GLN A 78 2.85 -12.60 10.79
CA GLN A 78 2.22 -13.84 10.34
C GLN A 78 0.74 -13.93 10.78
N ALA A 79 0.25 -12.91 11.50
CA ALA A 79 -1.09 -12.89 12.05
C ALA A 79 -2.18 -12.63 10.98
N SER A 80 -3.36 -13.20 11.21
CA SER A 80 -4.59 -12.86 10.50
C SER A 80 -5.53 -12.13 11.47
N PRO A 81 -6.13 -10.99 11.09
CA PRO A 81 -6.06 -10.32 9.79
C PRO A 81 -4.75 -9.52 9.58
N ILE A 82 -4.14 -9.71 8.41
CA ILE A 82 -2.79 -9.21 8.10
C ILE A 82 -2.69 -7.68 8.05
N LEU A 83 -3.75 -7.00 7.59
CA LEU A 83 -3.79 -5.54 7.49
C LEU A 83 -3.79 -4.87 8.87
N THR A 84 -4.51 -5.45 9.84
CA THR A 84 -4.49 -4.98 11.23
C THR A 84 -3.12 -5.18 11.86
N ALA A 85 -2.46 -6.30 11.57
CA ALA A 85 -1.10 -6.54 12.04
C ALA A 85 -0.10 -5.52 11.46
N ILE A 86 -0.21 -5.21 10.17
CA ILE A 86 0.61 -4.16 9.53
C ILE A 86 0.40 -2.80 10.22
N ALA A 87 -0.85 -2.42 10.48
CA ALA A 87 -1.17 -1.17 11.17
C ALA A 87 -0.50 -1.09 12.54
N ALA A 88 -0.67 -2.13 13.36
CA ALA A 88 -0.15 -2.19 14.72
C ALA A 88 1.39 -2.06 14.73
N VAL A 89 2.09 -2.82 13.87
CA VAL A 89 3.56 -2.77 13.82
C VAL A 89 4.04 -1.42 13.27
N LEU A 90 3.32 -0.81 12.33
CA LEU A 90 3.67 0.53 11.81
C LEU A 90 3.61 1.60 12.89
N VAL A 91 2.58 1.60 13.74
CA VAL A 91 2.41 2.60 14.82
C VAL A 91 3.56 2.54 15.84
N GLU A 92 4.19 1.38 16.03
CA GLU A 92 5.36 1.23 16.90
C GLU A 92 6.67 1.77 16.29
N GLN A 93 6.67 2.16 15.00
CA GLN A 93 7.88 2.66 14.34
C GLN A 93 8.02 4.18 14.39
N SER A 94 9.22 4.66 14.06
CA SER A 94 9.41 6.06 13.72
C SER A 94 8.71 6.42 12.41
N LYS A 95 8.30 7.69 12.26
CA LYS A 95 7.69 8.22 11.02
C LYS A 95 8.49 7.88 9.76
N THR A 96 9.82 8.04 9.82
CA THR A 96 10.73 7.74 8.71
C THR A 96 10.70 6.26 8.35
N ASN A 97 10.76 5.38 9.35
CA ASN A 97 10.75 3.93 9.13
C ASN A 97 9.38 3.47 8.60
N GLY A 98 8.28 4.00 9.14
CA GLY A 98 6.93 3.68 8.67
C GLY A 98 6.69 4.09 7.23
N LEU A 99 7.12 5.30 6.84
CA LEU A 99 7.06 5.76 5.44
C LEU A 99 7.94 4.91 4.53
N PHE A 100 9.16 4.60 4.95
CA PHE A 100 10.07 3.76 4.18
C PHE A 100 9.47 2.36 3.97
N PHE A 101 8.98 1.73 5.03
CA PHE A 101 8.31 0.43 4.97
C PHE A 101 7.11 0.47 4.02
N GLY A 102 6.23 1.46 4.15
CA GLY A 102 5.06 1.61 3.29
C GLY A 102 5.43 1.68 1.81
N LYS A 103 6.44 2.50 1.46
CA LYS A 103 6.93 2.60 0.07
C LYS A 103 7.49 1.28 -0.44
N VAL A 104 8.35 0.62 0.34
CA VAL A 104 8.97 -0.65 -0.04
C VAL A 104 7.92 -1.75 -0.20
N LEU A 105 6.95 -1.83 0.71
CA LEU A 105 5.88 -2.82 0.65
C LEU A 105 4.99 -2.65 -0.58
N LEU A 106 4.48 -1.44 -0.80
CA LEU A 106 3.57 -1.16 -1.92
C LEU A 106 4.26 -1.38 -3.27
N THR A 107 5.52 -0.96 -3.42
CA THR A 107 6.30 -1.18 -4.65
C THR A 107 6.63 -2.65 -4.88
N THR A 108 6.99 -3.39 -3.83
CA THR A 108 7.21 -4.85 -3.92
C THR A 108 5.93 -5.58 -4.33
N TYR A 109 4.79 -5.19 -3.75
CA TYR A 109 3.50 -5.80 -4.05
C TYR A 109 3.10 -5.55 -5.52
N TYR A 110 3.24 -4.31 -5.99
CA TYR A 110 3.02 -3.95 -7.39
C TYR A 110 3.95 -4.73 -8.34
N GLY A 111 5.23 -4.87 -8.01
CA GLY A 111 6.21 -5.60 -8.82
C GLY A 111 5.86 -7.10 -8.93
N LEU A 112 5.42 -7.71 -7.83
CA LEU A 112 4.95 -9.09 -7.84
C LEU A 112 3.68 -9.26 -8.69
N LEU A 113 2.73 -8.32 -8.60
CA LEU A 113 1.54 -8.31 -9.46
C LEU A 113 1.93 -8.22 -10.93
N THR A 114 2.83 -7.30 -11.28
CA THR A 114 3.32 -7.13 -12.64
C THR A 114 3.93 -8.42 -13.19
N THR A 115 4.62 -9.18 -12.34
CA THR A 115 5.21 -10.47 -12.71
C THR A 115 4.16 -11.58 -12.84
N LEU A 116 3.14 -11.59 -11.97
CA LEU A 116 2.14 -12.65 -11.89
C LEU A 116 1.07 -12.53 -12.98
N ILE A 117 0.56 -11.32 -13.22
CA ILE A 117 -0.59 -11.07 -14.10
C ILE A 117 -0.27 -10.14 -15.29
N GLY A 118 0.97 -9.64 -15.35
CA GLY A 118 1.45 -8.79 -16.43
C GLY A 118 1.24 -7.29 -16.18
N PRO A 119 2.16 -6.42 -16.64
CA PRO A 119 2.16 -4.98 -16.35
C PRO A 119 0.89 -4.27 -16.82
N SER A 120 0.37 -4.64 -18.00
CA SER A 120 -0.83 -4.01 -18.55
C SER A 120 -2.07 -4.26 -17.70
N LEU A 121 -2.21 -5.47 -17.15
CA LEU A 121 -3.35 -5.81 -16.31
C LEU A 121 -3.19 -5.20 -14.92
N THR A 122 -1.98 -5.21 -14.35
CA THR A 122 -1.68 -4.56 -13.07
C THR A 122 -2.01 -3.07 -13.10
N ALA A 123 -1.52 -2.33 -14.09
CA ALA A 123 -1.80 -0.90 -14.22
C ALA A 123 -3.31 -0.62 -14.36
N ARG A 124 -4.02 -1.43 -15.16
CA ARG A 124 -5.46 -1.27 -15.37
C ARG A 124 -6.28 -1.53 -14.11
N LEU A 125 -5.95 -2.57 -13.34
CA LEU A 125 -6.68 -2.90 -12.10
C LEU A 125 -6.42 -1.88 -10.99
N LEU A 126 -5.22 -1.33 -10.93
CA LEU A 126 -4.80 -0.43 -9.85
C LEU A 126 -4.95 1.05 -10.19
N CYS A 127 -5.40 1.41 -11.39
CA CYS A 127 -5.57 2.80 -11.82
C CYS A 127 -6.37 3.63 -10.79
N ASN A 128 -7.50 3.09 -10.33
CA ASN A 128 -8.39 3.77 -9.39
C ASN A 128 -7.87 3.76 -7.94
N VAL A 129 -6.88 2.91 -7.61
CA VAL A 129 -6.23 2.91 -6.29
C VAL A 129 -5.37 4.17 -6.12
N TRP A 130 -4.82 4.68 -7.22
CA TRP A 130 -3.91 5.82 -7.16
C TRP A 130 -4.62 7.17 -7.21
N GLU A 131 -5.87 7.19 -7.67
CA GLU A 131 -6.71 8.38 -7.67
C GLU A 131 -6.99 8.80 -6.22
N PRO A 132 -6.92 10.11 -5.90
CA PRO A 132 -7.43 10.61 -4.63
C PRO A 132 -8.90 10.20 -4.52
N SER A 133 -9.31 9.57 -3.43
CA SER A 133 -10.73 9.33 -3.16
C SER A 133 -11.47 10.65 -3.30
N LEU A 134 -12.36 10.75 -4.30
CA LEU A 134 -13.18 11.93 -4.60
C LEU A 134 -14.24 12.22 -3.50
N SER A 135 -14.03 11.73 -2.28
CA SER A 135 -14.90 11.93 -1.13
C SER A 135 -14.69 13.29 -0.44
N ASP A 136 -13.99 14.22 -1.08
CA ASP A 136 -14.17 15.65 -0.81
C ASP A 136 -15.37 16.13 -1.64
N THR A 137 -16.58 15.83 -1.18
CA THR A 137 -17.74 16.64 -1.61
C THR A 137 -17.44 18.09 -1.27
N PRO A 138 -17.32 19.02 -2.24
CA PRO A 138 -17.29 20.43 -1.92
C PRO A 138 -18.66 20.72 -1.34
N SER A 139 -18.69 20.94 -0.02
CA SER A 139 -19.86 21.34 0.73
C SER A 139 -20.50 22.51 -0.02
N GLN A 140 -21.59 22.24 -0.74
CA GLN A 140 -22.20 23.25 -1.60
C GLN A 140 -22.54 24.46 -0.73
N GLU A 141 -21.90 25.55 -1.11
CA GLU A 141 -22.10 26.91 -0.68
C GLU A 141 -23.61 27.18 -0.58
N LYS A 142 -24.09 27.23 0.66
CA LYS A 142 -25.45 27.67 0.95
C LYS A 142 -25.45 29.18 0.80
N SER A 143 -26.10 29.69 -0.24
CA SER A 143 -26.31 31.11 -0.40
C SER A 143 -27.54 31.36 -1.29
N PRO A 144 -28.30 32.44 -1.08
CA PRO A 144 -28.92 32.95 0.15
C PRO A 144 -30.44 32.72 0.19
#